data_AF-M5X3E3-F1
#
_entry.id   AF-M5X3E3-F1
#
_cell.length_a   1.000
_cell.length_b   1.000
_cell.length_c   1.000
_cell.angle_alpha   90.00
_cell.angle_beta   90.00
_cell.angle_gamma   90.00
#
_symmetry.space_group_name_H-M   'P 1'
#
loop_
_entity.id
_entity.type
_entity.pdbx_description
1 polymer ?
#
loop_
_entity_poly.entity_id
_entity_poly.type
_entity_poly.pdbx_seq_one_letter_code
_entity_poly.pdbx_strand_id
1 'polypeptide(L)'
;MEVKKAGASLDSVISLFNRRIAELQDLVIARNMYPATSVTDLSAVDAAVKTMELQVQAIKDRLRDETLAIPKAKKLIDAAVKQQKKLQDLSSYAPSHIPERMSMLGLDTNRCLFPEGSQQNTGFGSLKLEEVPAALPKEKKGRSTPPLWFITAEELDSLSGYMRGRLTVEKINAAINDMATYAEANSQLISAPKKRVAGDSWEKALELRDIAMTEAVKGKHFFLETDMKGPALKPDNTGKAILTVLRHLGRVSETRIGPHRVIILLKRH
;
A
#
# COMPACT_ATOMS: atom_id res chain seq x y z
N MET A 1 58.53 6.14 -74.85
CA MET A 1 58.02 5.44 -73.66
C MET A 1 57.78 6.35 -72.45
N GLU A 2 58.35 7.56 -72.40
CA GLU A 2 58.24 8.46 -71.24
C GLU A 2 56.86 9.10 -71.05
N VAL A 3 56.17 9.49 -72.12
CA VAL A 3 54.85 10.15 -72.03
C VAL A 3 53.79 9.25 -71.38
N LYS A 4 53.82 7.94 -71.64
CA LYS A 4 52.91 6.96 -71.00
C LYS A 4 53.21 6.78 -69.50
N LYS A 5 54.49 6.88 -69.11
CA LYS A 5 54.93 6.79 -67.71
C LYS A 5 54.55 8.05 -66.93
N ALA A 6 54.64 9.22 -67.56
CA ALA A 6 54.16 10.49 -66.99
C ALA A 6 52.64 10.51 -66.84
N GLY A 7 51.88 9.99 -67.81
CA GLY A 7 50.42 9.83 -67.72
C GLY A 7 50.01 8.92 -66.56
N ALA A 8 50.63 7.75 -66.42
CA ALA A 8 50.37 6.84 -65.30
C ALA A 8 50.74 7.46 -63.92
N SER A 9 51.75 8.32 -63.87
CA SER A 9 52.11 9.06 -62.66
C SER A 9 51.05 10.12 -62.31
N LEU A 10 50.49 10.81 -63.30
CA LEU A 10 49.43 11.80 -63.10
C LEU A 10 48.12 11.13 -62.64
N ASP A 11 47.74 10.01 -63.24
CA ASP A 11 46.55 9.26 -62.85
C ASP A 11 46.66 8.71 -61.42
N SER A 12 47.85 8.29 -61.01
CA SER A 12 48.14 7.89 -59.62
C SER A 12 47.95 9.05 -58.63
N VAL A 13 48.42 10.24 -58.98
CA VAL A 13 48.24 11.46 -58.16
C VAL A 13 46.77 11.85 -58.08
N ILE A 14 46.03 11.79 -59.19
CA ILE A 14 44.59 12.07 -59.23
C ILE A 14 43.82 11.04 -58.37
N SER A 15 44.17 9.76 -58.46
CA SER A 15 43.56 8.71 -57.64
C SER A 15 43.83 8.92 -56.14
N LEU A 16 45.07 9.28 -55.78
CA LEU A 16 45.43 9.57 -54.40
C LEU A 16 44.71 10.81 -53.87
N PHE A 17 44.59 11.85 -54.70
CA PHE A 17 43.88 13.07 -54.35
C PHE A 17 42.38 12.82 -54.15
N ASN A 18 41.73 12.08 -55.06
CA ASN A 18 40.34 11.69 -54.95
C ASN A 18 40.08 10.81 -53.71
N ARG A 19 41.02 9.91 -53.40
CA ARG A 19 40.97 9.12 -52.16
C ARG A 19 41.02 10.03 -50.93
N ARG A 20 41.91 11.02 -50.94
CA ARG A 20 42.03 11.97 -49.84
C ARG A 20 40.79 12.86 -49.70
N ILE A 21 40.14 13.21 -50.80
CA ILE A 21 38.85 13.92 -50.79
C ILE A 21 37.77 13.03 -50.17
N ALA A 22 37.67 11.76 -50.58
CA ALA A 22 36.70 10.82 -50.02
C ALA A 22 36.91 10.62 -48.52
N GLU A 23 38.16 10.40 -48.08
CA GLU A 23 38.50 10.33 -46.65
C GLU A 23 38.08 11.59 -45.90
N LEU A 24 38.28 12.77 -46.49
CA LEU A 24 37.93 14.04 -45.86
C LEU A 24 36.41 14.26 -45.82
N GLN A 25 35.68 13.81 -46.85
CA GLN A 25 34.22 13.80 -46.86
C GLN A 25 33.67 12.87 -45.78
N ASP A 26 34.22 11.67 -45.63
CA ASP A 26 33.83 10.71 -44.58
C ASP A 26 34.08 11.28 -43.18
N LEU A 27 35.23 11.95 -42.98
CA LEU A 27 35.55 12.62 -41.72
C LEU A 27 34.62 13.81 -41.43
N VAL A 28 34.25 14.58 -42.44
CA VAL A 28 33.29 15.69 -42.30
C VAL A 28 31.89 15.16 -41.99
N ILE A 29 31.46 14.08 -42.63
CA ILE A 29 30.20 13.40 -42.30
C ILE A 29 30.27 12.90 -40.86
N ALA A 30 31.31 12.17 -40.46
CA ALA A 30 31.46 11.67 -39.09
C ALA A 30 31.45 12.81 -38.04
N ARG A 31 32.11 13.93 -38.34
CA ARG A 31 32.08 15.14 -37.50
C ARG A 31 30.67 15.75 -37.43
N ASN A 32 29.94 15.77 -38.54
CA ASN A 32 28.61 16.40 -38.63
C ASN A 32 27.46 15.47 -38.23
N MET A 33 27.69 14.15 -38.16
CA MET A 33 26.71 13.16 -37.71
C MET A 33 26.29 13.38 -36.26
N TYR A 34 27.17 14.01 -35.47
CA TYR A 34 26.89 14.34 -34.08
C TYR A 34 27.24 15.81 -33.78
N PRO A 35 26.35 16.78 -34.04
CA PRO A 35 26.48 18.11 -33.44
C PRO A 35 26.59 17.95 -31.91
N ALA A 36 27.25 18.86 -31.18
CA ALA A 36 27.44 18.71 -29.73
C ALA A 36 26.12 18.46 -28.94
N THR A 37 24.97 18.79 -29.52
CA THR A 37 23.62 18.54 -29.03
C THR A 37 23.09 17.11 -29.22
N SER A 38 23.63 16.29 -30.12
CA SER A 38 23.13 14.92 -30.37
C SER A 38 23.61 13.92 -29.33
N VAL A 39 24.70 14.20 -28.62
CA VAL A 39 25.22 13.33 -27.56
C VAL A 39 24.25 13.32 -26.37
N THR A 40 23.63 14.46 -26.07
CA THR A 40 22.59 14.54 -25.04
C THR A 40 21.33 13.79 -25.45
N ASP A 41 20.94 13.86 -26.73
CA ASP A 41 19.78 13.13 -27.26
C ASP A 41 19.99 11.61 -27.21
N LEU A 42 21.17 11.14 -27.61
CA LEU A 42 21.53 9.73 -27.50
C LEU A 42 21.58 9.23 -26.05
N SER A 43 22.11 10.04 -25.13
CA SER A 43 22.09 9.71 -23.70
C SER A 43 20.67 9.66 -23.14
N ALA A 44 19.77 10.53 -23.61
CA ALA A 44 18.36 10.51 -23.23
C ALA A 44 17.65 9.25 -23.76
N VAL A 45 17.94 8.85 -25.00
CA VAL A 45 17.42 7.61 -25.59
C VAL A 45 17.95 6.38 -24.84
N ASP A 46 19.25 6.31 -24.52
CA ASP A 46 19.83 5.22 -23.72
C ASP A 46 19.19 5.11 -22.33
N ALA A 47 18.98 6.24 -21.65
CA ALA A 47 18.29 6.28 -20.37
C ALA A 47 16.82 5.80 -20.48
N ALA A 48 16.12 6.18 -21.55
CA ALA A 48 14.76 5.74 -21.82
C ALA A 48 14.69 4.22 -22.07
N VAL A 49 15.61 3.68 -22.88
CA VAL A 49 15.71 2.24 -23.17
C VAL A 49 16.00 1.45 -21.89
N LYS A 50 16.99 1.87 -21.08
CA LYS A 50 17.28 1.24 -19.78
C LYS A 50 16.08 1.26 -18.84
N THR A 51 15.32 2.34 -18.85
CA THR A 51 14.09 2.44 -18.05
C THR A 51 13.04 1.45 -18.53
N MET A 52 12.84 1.32 -19.84
CA MET A 52 11.92 0.35 -20.44
C MET A 52 12.34 -1.09 -20.13
N GLU A 53 13.63 -1.42 -20.23
CA GLU A 53 14.16 -2.74 -19.89
C GLU A 53 13.86 -3.12 -18.44
N LEU A 54 14.09 -2.21 -17.49
CA LEU A 54 13.75 -2.41 -16.09
C LEU A 54 12.24 -2.60 -15.86
N GLN A 55 11.41 -1.87 -16.61
CA GLN A 55 9.95 -2.03 -16.54
C GLN A 55 9.51 -3.40 -17.07
N VAL A 56 10.04 -3.85 -18.21
CA VAL A 56 9.77 -5.17 -18.78
C VAL A 56 10.20 -6.27 -17.82
N GLN A 57 11.37 -6.14 -17.20
CA GLN A 57 11.83 -7.10 -16.19
C GLN A 57 10.88 -7.16 -14.99
N ALA A 58 10.41 -6.01 -14.49
CA ALA A 58 9.45 -5.96 -13.40
C ALA A 58 8.08 -6.58 -13.77
N ILE A 59 7.65 -6.44 -15.03
CA ILE A 59 6.44 -7.10 -15.54
C ILE A 59 6.63 -8.62 -15.57
N LYS A 60 7.77 -9.08 -16.09
CA LYS A 60 8.13 -10.50 -16.15
C LYS A 60 8.14 -11.14 -14.75
N ASP A 61 8.68 -10.44 -13.76
CA ASP A 61 8.70 -10.92 -12.37
C ASP A 61 7.29 -11.06 -11.81
N ARG A 62 6.42 -10.06 -12.01
CA ARG A 62 5.01 -10.14 -11.61
C ARG A 62 4.27 -11.28 -12.31
N LEU A 63 4.50 -11.48 -13.60
CA LEU A 63 3.85 -12.55 -14.35
C LEU A 63 4.23 -13.93 -13.80
N ARG A 64 5.50 -14.11 -13.38
CA ARG A 64 5.97 -15.34 -12.72
C ARG A 64 5.27 -15.55 -11.38
N ASP A 65 5.19 -14.52 -10.55
CA ASP A 65 4.51 -14.59 -9.25
C ASP A 65 3.02 -14.95 -9.42
N GLU A 66 2.34 -14.35 -10.39
CA GLU A 66 0.94 -14.64 -10.71
C GLU A 66 0.78 -16.08 -11.21
N THR A 67 1.67 -16.55 -12.09
CA THR A 67 1.69 -17.93 -12.59
C THR A 67 1.82 -18.94 -11.45
N LEU A 68 2.64 -18.65 -10.44
CA LEU A 68 2.79 -19.48 -9.24
C LEU A 68 1.60 -19.37 -8.26
N ALA A 69 0.88 -18.25 -8.26
CA ALA A 69 -0.27 -18.02 -7.38
C ALA A 69 -1.57 -18.65 -7.92
N ILE A 70 -1.78 -18.67 -9.24
CA ILE A 70 -2.95 -19.27 -9.90
C ILE A 70 -3.26 -20.71 -9.42
N PRO A 71 -2.32 -21.66 -9.38
CA PRO A 71 -2.63 -23.02 -8.92
C PRO A 71 -3.03 -23.08 -7.45
N LYS A 72 -2.50 -22.19 -6.60
CA LYS A 72 -2.90 -22.10 -5.19
C LYS A 72 -4.35 -21.62 -5.06
N ALA A 73 -4.73 -20.61 -5.84
CA ALA A 73 -6.10 -20.11 -5.91
C ALA A 73 -7.07 -21.20 -6.42
N LYS A 74 -6.69 -21.94 -7.48
CA LYS A 74 -7.48 -23.08 -7.98
C LYS A 74 -7.74 -24.13 -6.91
N LYS A 75 -6.70 -24.54 -6.17
CA LYS A 75 -6.84 -25.49 -5.05
C LYS A 75 -7.79 -25.01 -3.96
N LEU A 76 -7.78 -23.71 -3.65
CA LEU A 76 -8.71 -23.13 -2.68
C LEU A 76 -10.15 -23.13 -3.18
N ILE A 77 -10.37 -22.79 -4.46
CA ILE A 77 -11.70 -22.88 -5.09
C ILE A 77 -12.20 -24.32 -5.04
N ASP A 78 -11.37 -25.31 -5.41
CA ASP A 78 -11.75 -26.73 -5.36
C ASP A 78 -12.12 -27.17 -3.94
N ALA A 79 -11.39 -26.70 -2.92
CA ALA A 79 -11.70 -26.98 -1.52
C ALA A 79 -13.03 -26.34 -1.07
N ALA A 80 -13.26 -25.08 -1.46
CA ALA A 80 -14.49 -24.36 -1.16
C ALA A 80 -15.71 -25.02 -1.81
N VAL A 81 -15.60 -25.43 -3.08
CA VAL A 81 -16.67 -26.15 -3.79
C VAL A 81 -16.99 -27.49 -3.10
N LYS A 82 -15.98 -28.22 -2.63
CA LYS A 82 -16.18 -29.45 -1.85
C LYS A 82 -16.91 -29.17 -0.54
N GLN A 83 -16.54 -28.11 0.18
CA GLN A 83 -17.20 -27.74 1.43
C GLN A 83 -18.64 -27.29 1.20
N GLN A 84 -18.89 -26.50 0.15
CA GLN A 84 -20.23 -26.08 -0.24
C GLN A 84 -21.12 -27.29 -0.55
N LYS A 85 -20.62 -28.25 -1.33
CA LYS A 85 -21.37 -29.48 -1.63
C LYS A 85 -21.71 -30.24 -0.35
N LYS A 86 -20.76 -30.40 0.56
CA LYS A 86 -20.99 -31.06 1.86
C LYS A 86 -22.07 -30.35 2.69
N LEU A 87 -22.04 -29.01 2.73
CA LEU A 87 -23.05 -28.23 3.45
C LEU A 87 -24.42 -28.32 2.77
N GLN A 88 -24.47 -28.37 1.44
CA GLN A 88 -25.71 -28.56 0.68
C GLN A 88 -26.30 -29.94 0.93
N ASP A 89 -25.46 -30.99 0.97
CA ASP A 89 -25.87 -32.34 1.35
C ASP A 89 -26.37 -32.35 2.80
N LEU A 90 -25.68 -31.71 3.75
CA LEU A 90 -26.16 -31.61 5.15
C LEU A 90 -27.47 -30.82 5.27
N SER A 91 -27.65 -29.78 4.45
CA SER A 91 -28.88 -29.01 4.42
C SER A 91 -30.06 -29.81 3.87
N SER A 92 -29.83 -30.74 2.92
CA SER A 92 -30.90 -31.59 2.38
C SER A 92 -31.30 -32.70 3.35
N TYR A 93 -30.40 -33.11 4.25
CA TYR A 93 -30.66 -34.09 5.31
C TYR A 93 -30.88 -33.47 6.70
N ALA A 94 -31.02 -32.15 6.80
CA ALA A 94 -31.23 -31.48 8.08
C ALA A 94 -32.63 -31.79 8.63
N PRO A 95 -32.75 -32.49 9.78
CA PRO A 95 -34.06 -32.74 10.39
C PRO A 95 -34.67 -31.42 10.86
N SER A 96 -35.98 -31.24 10.62
CA SER A 96 -36.76 -30.03 10.91
C SER A 96 -36.91 -29.66 12.39
N HIS A 97 -36.17 -30.32 13.29
CA HIS A 97 -36.15 -30.04 14.72
C HIS A 97 -34.70 -29.87 15.21
N ILE A 98 -34.11 -28.72 14.88
CA ILE A 98 -32.99 -28.18 15.66
C ILE A 98 -33.58 -27.01 16.44
N PRO A 99 -33.70 -27.09 17.79
CA PRO A 99 -34.27 -26.02 18.58
C PRO A 99 -33.40 -24.76 18.41
N GLU A 100 -34.04 -23.69 17.98
CA GLU A 100 -33.49 -22.34 17.91
C GLU A 100 -33.09 -21.90 19.33
N ARG A 101 -31.82 -22.12 19.69
CA ARG A 101 -31.28 -21.79 21.01
C ARG A 101 -31.06 -20.28 21.10
N MET A 102 -32.14 -19.55 21.35
CA MET A 102 -32.09 -18.18 21.82
C MET A 102 -31.43 -18.14 23.21
N SER A 103 -30.41 -17.30 23.28
CA SER A 103 -29.67 -16.89 24.46
C SER A 103 -30.61 -16.29 25.52
N MET A 104 -30.69 -16.90 26.70
CA MET A 104 -30.91 -16.22 27.98
C MET A 104 -30.22 -17.02 29.09
N LEU A 105 -29.59 -16.28 30.01
CA LEU A 105 -28.75 -16.75 31.09
C LEU A 105 -29.45 -17.69 32.10
N GLY A 106 -28.63 -18.60 32.65
CA GLY A 106 -28.63 -18.94 34.07
C GLY A 106 -29.50 -20.12 34.51
N LEU A 107 -28.88 -21.30 34.71
CA LEU A 107 -29.02 -22.08 35.94
C LEU A 107 -28.04 -23.27 35.94
N ASP A 108 -27.50 -23.53 37.13
CA ASP A 108 -26.48 -24.51 37.49
C ASP A 108 -26.80 -25.96 37.07
N THR A 109 -25.78 -26.79 36.82
CA THR A 109 -25.68 -28.18 37.31
C THR A 109 -24.29 -28.78 37.08
N ASN A 110 -23.85 -29.47 38.12
CA ASN A 110 -22.58 -30.13 38.39
C ASN A 110 -22.21 -31.35 37.51
N ARG A 111 -20.90 -31.67 37.57
CA ARG A 111 -20.18 -32.96 37.40
C ARG A 111 -19.95 -33.50 35.97
N CYS A 112 -18.68 -33.48 35.55
CA CYS A 112 -17.71 -34.61 35.51
C CYS A 112 -17.92 -35.48 34.24
N LEU A 113 -16.93 -35.82 33.41
CA LEU A 113 -15.59 -36.36 33.66
C LEU A 113 -14.72 -36.15 32.39
N PHE A 114 -13.44 -35.81 32.56
CA PHE A 114 -12.40 -36.16 31.58
C PHE A 114 -12.06 -37.66 31.73
N PRO A 115 -11.45 -38.31 30.72
CA PRO A 115 -10.00 -38.43 30.78
C PRO A 115 -9.25 -38.22 29.45
N GLU A 116 -8.07 -37.63 29.65
CA GLU A 116 -6.85 -37.47 28.86
C GLU A 116 -6.54 -38.42 27.68
N GLY A 117 -5.79 -37.86 26.71
CA GLY A 117 -4.82 -38.64 25.93
C GLY A 117 -4.26 -37.97 24.68
N SER A 118 -2.99 -37.53 24.76
CA SER A 118 -1.99 -37.55 23.66
C SER A 118 -1.94 -36.42 22.60
N GLN A 119 -1.10 -35.43 22.92
CA GLN A 119 0.08 -34.99 22.14
C GLN A 119 -0.03 -34.44 20.68
N GLN A 120 0.47 -33.19 20.58
CA GLN A 120 1.40 -32.62 19.59
C GLN A 120 0.86 -31.84 18.36
N ASN A 121 1.09 -30.52 18.45
CA ASN A 121 1.70 -29.60 17.49
C ASN A 121 1.23 -29.58 16.02
N THR A 122 0.77 -28.40 15.59
CA THR A 122 1.07 -27.65 14.33
C THR A 122 -0.07 -26.62 14.20
N GLY A 123 0.13 -25.30 14.27
CA GLY A 123 0.82 -24.48 13.27
C GLY A 123 -0.21 -23.86 12.30
N PHE A 124 -0.13 -22.53 12.10
CA PHE A 124 -0.97 -21.68 11.23
C PHE A 124 -2.41 -21.42 11.75
N GLY A 125 -2.95 -20.19 11.74
CA GLY A 125 -2.77 -19.07 10.83
C GLY A 125 -4.01 -18.95 9.93
N SER A 126 -4.89 -17.98 10.18
CA SER A 126 -6.05 -17.64 9.32
C SER A 126 -6.57 -16.27 9.77
N LEU A 127 -6.42 -15.15 9.06
CA LEU A 127 -7.04 -14.69 7.81
C LEU A 127 -8.46 -15.09 7.43
N LYS A 128 -9.31 -14.04 7.54
CA LYS A 128 -10.11 -13.37 6.48
C LYS A 128 -11.19 -14.17 5.76
N LEU A 129 -12.35 -13.54 5.54
CA LEU A 129 -12.85 -13.05 4.22
C LEU A 129 -14.25 -12.41 4.36
N GLU A 130 -14.48 -11.20 3.83
CA GLU A 130 -15.25 -10.80 2.61
C GLU A 130 -16.71 -10.41 2.94
N GLU A 131 -17.37 -9.44 2.29
CA GLU A 131 -17.66 -9.38 0.84
C GLU A 131 -18.11 -7.97 0.32
N VAL A 132 -18.18 -7.80 -1.01
CA VAL A 132 -18.06 -6.58 -1.87
C VAL A 132 -19.33 -6.42 -2.77
N PRO A 133 -19.72 -5.23 -3.31
CA PRO A 133 -19.34 -4.75 -4.68
C PRO A 133 -19.11 -3.21 -4.75
N ALA A 134 -18.31 -2.54 -5.60
CA ALA A 134 -17.74 -2.80 -6.92
C ALA A 134 -16.45 -1.95 -7.18
N ALA A 135 -15.62 -2.40 -8.12
CA ALA A 135 -14.44 -1.75 -8.74
C ALA A 135 -13.11 -1.57 -7.93
N LEU A 136 -12.05 -2.21 -8.45
CA LEU A 136 -10.58 -2.02 -8.25
C LEU A 136 -9.87 -2.85 -7.14
N PRO A 137 -8.63 -3.35 -7.41
CA PRO A 137 -8.31 -4.77 -7.22
C PRO A 137 -7.55 -5.15 -5.95
N LYS A 138 -8.06 -6.23 -5.36
CA LYS A 138 -7.38 -7.34 -4.66
C LYS A 138 -6.51 -7.02 -3.44
N GLU A 139 -7.12 -7.38 -2.33
CA GLU A 139 -6.55 -7.64 -1.03
C GLU A 139 -5.25 -8.48 -1.06
N LYS A 140 -4.20 -7.95 -0.42
CA LYS A 140 -3.16 -8.75 0.23
C LYS A 140 -3.21 -8.42 1.73
N LYS A 141 -3.51 -9.46 2.52
CA LYS A 141 -3.23 -9.64 3.96
C LYS A 141 -2.64 -8.41 4.68
N GLY A 142 -3.48 -7.65 5.40
CA GLY A 142 -3.05 -6.59 6.32
C GLY A 142 -3.70 -5.21 6.16
N ARG A 143 -4.61 -5.02 5.19
CA ARG A 143 -5.32 -3.74 5.00
C ARG A 143 -6.54 -3.67 5.93
N SER A 144 -6.37 -3.12 7.13
CA SER A 144 -7.49 -2.45 7.77
C SER A 144 -7.69 -1.10 7.07
N THR A 145 -8.93 -0.73 6.80
CA THR A 145 -9.27 0.68 6.63
C THR A 145 -9.17 1.35 8.00
N PRO A 146 -8.87 2.66 8.08
CA PRO A 146 -8.91 3.38 9.34
C PRO A 146 -10.30 3.21 9.96
N PRO A 147 -10.39 2.91 11.26
CA PRO A 147 -11.68 2.74 11.90
C PRO A 147 -12.48 4.06 11.91
N LEU A 148 -13.64 4.06 11.26
CA LEU A 148 -14.60 5.16 11.22
C LEU A 148 -15.72 4.93 12.24
N TRP A 149 -15.38 5.05 13.52
CA TRP A 149 -16.35 4.84 14.61
C TRP A 149 -17.05 6.14 14.96
N PHE A 150 -18.11 6.46 14.22
CA PHE A 150 -18.98 7.58 14.54
C PHE A 150 -19.58 7.43 15.94
N ILE A 151 -19.81 8.58 16.56
CA ILE A 151 -20.40 8.72 17.88
C ILE A 151 -21.88 9.06 17.70
N THR A 152 -22.73 8.43 18.51
CA THR A 152 -24.16 8.75 18.59
C THR A 152 -24.41 9.88 19.59
N ALA A 153 -25.56 10.54 19.51
CA ALA A 153 -25.96 11.56 20.48
C ALA A 153 -25.98 11.00 21.91
N GLU A 154 -26.45 9.77 22.08
CA GLU A 154 -26.48 9.06 23.36
C GLU A 154 -25.08 8.84 23.96
N GLU A 155 -24.11 8.42 23.14
CA GLU A 155 -22.72 8.26 23.58
C GLU A 155 -22.12 9.61 24.01
N LEU A 156 -22.44 10.69 23.29
CA LEU A 156 -21.96 12.04 23.63
C LEU A 156 -22.62 12.60 24.90
N ASP A 157 -23.91 12.34 25.10
CA ASP A 157 -24.68 12.80 26.26
C ASP A 157 -24.39 12.00 27.52
N SER A 158 -23.88 10.77 27.39
CA SER A 158 -23.36 9.97 28.51
C SER A 158 -22.11 10.59 29.16
N LEU A 159 -21.39 11.47 28.45
CA LEU A 159 -20.21 12.14 28.97
C LEU A 159 -20.60 13.28 29.90
N SER A 160 -19.78 13.48 30.93
CA SER A 160 -19.91 14.64 31.81
C SER A 160 -19.89 15.94 31.00
N GLY A 161 -20.84 16.86 31.30
CA GLY A 161 -21.00 18.12 30.55
C GLY A 161 -19.72 18.97 30.43
N TYR A 162 -18.80 18.86 31.40
CA TYR A 162 -17.50 19.53 31.35
C TYR A 162 -16.60 19.03 30.20
N MET A 163 -16.66 17.75 29.82
CA MET A 163 -15.89 17.19 28.69
C MET A 163 -16.55 17.49 27.35
N ARG A 164 -17.89 17.45 27.30
CA ARG A 164 -18.65 17.79 26.09
C ARG A 164 -18.43 19.24 25.69
N GLY A 165 -18.41 20.14 26.67
CA GLY A 165 -18.29 21.58 26.43
C GLY A 165 -19.35 22.06 25.43
N ARG A 166 -18.91 22.71 24.34
CA ARG A 166 -19.78 23.18 23.24
C ARG A 166 -19.66 22.30 21.98
N LEU A 167 -19.18 21.06 22.11
CA LEU A 167 -19.04 20.13 20.99
C LEU A 167 -20.40 19.50 20.67
N THR A 168 -20.69 19.41 19.37
CA THR A 168 -21.86 18.70 18.85
C THR A 168 -21.42 17.40 18.20
N VAL A 169 -22.34 16.45 18.07
CA VAL A 169 -22.09 15.14 17.46
C VAL A 169 -21.55 15.29 16.04
N GLU A 170 -22.08 16.24 15.27
CA GLU A 170 -21.68 16.50 13.89
C GLU A 170 -20.22 16.95 13.81
N LYS A 171 -19.77 17.82 14.74
CA LYS A 171 -18.38 18.28 14.77
C LYS A 171 -17.40 17.15 15.11
N ILE A 172 -17.77 16.27 16.04
CA ILE A 172 -16.94 15.14 16.43
C ILE A 172 -16.89 14.11 15.29
N ASN A 173 -18.02 13.81 14.66
CA ASN A 173 -18.09 12.88 13.53
C ASN A 173 -17.37 13.42 12.28
N ALA A 174 -17.44 14.71 12.02
CA ALA A 174 -16.64 15.35 10.97
C ALA A 174 -15.13 15.23 11.26
N ALA A 175 -14.71 15.43 12.52
CA ALA A 175 -13.33 15.24 12.91
C ALA A 175 -12.87 13.78 12.78
N ILE A 176 -13.73 12.79 13.08
CA ILE A 176 -13.42 11.36 12.85
C ILE A 176 -13.12 11.08 11.37
N ASN A 177 -13.87 11.69 10.44
CA ASN A 177 -13.60 11.56 9.00
C ASN A 177 -12.25 12.17 8.61
N ASP A 178 -11.92 13.36 9.12
CA ASP A 178 -10.62 14.00 8.92
C ASP A 178 -9.48 13.08 9.42
N MET A 179 -9.63 12.52 10.64
CA MET A 179 -8.65 11.62 11.25
C MET A 179 -8.43 10.34 10.45
N ALA A 180 -9.50 9.73 9.96
CA ALA A 180 -9.41 8.55 9.10
C ALA A 180 -8.65 8.86 7.81
N THR A 181 -8.93 10.02 7.19
CA THR A 181 -8.23 10.48 5.98
C THR A 181 -6.73 10.64 6.23
N TYR A 182 -6.31 11.23 7.35
CA TYR A 182 -4.89 11.37 7.69
C TYR A 182 -4.21 10.04 7.95
N ALA A 183 -4.86 9.17 8.71
CA ALA A 183 -4.30 7.87 9.01
C ALA A 183 -4.22 6.96 7.79
N GLU A 184 -5.14 7.11 6.83
CA GLU A 184 -5.06 6.45 5.53
C GLU A 184 -3.91 7.00 4.70
N ALA A 185 -3.79 8.32 4.57
CA ALA A 185 -2.71 8.97 3.83
C ALA A 185 -1.34 8.53 4.36
N ASN A 186 -1.16 8.52 5.68
CA ASN A 186 0.08 8.07 6.31
C ASN A 186 0.33 6.57 6.10
N SER A 187 -0.70 5.72 6.22
CA SER A 187 -0.58 4.30 5.91
C SER A 187 -0.21 4.05 4.44
N GLN A 188 -0.72 4.86 3.53
CA GLN A 188 -0.36 4.81 2.11
C GLN A 188 1.09 5.24 1.89
N LEU A 189 1.56 6.31 2.54
CA LEU A 189 2.96 6.75 2.46
C LEU A 189 3.94 5.71 3.02
N ILE A 190 3.61 5.09 4.16
CA ILE A 190 4.41 4.01 4.76
C ILE A 190 4.55 2.84 3.79
N SER A 191 3.45 2.45 3.12
CA SER A 191 3.41 1.32 2.18
C SER A 191 3.87 1.64 0.76
N ALA A 192 3.98 2.92 0.39
CA ALA A 192 4.33 3.34 -0.97
C ALA A 192 5.81 3.00 -1.31
N PRO A 193 6.09 2.41 -2.48
CA PRO A 193 7.46 2.16 -2.92
C PRO A 193 8.18 3.46 -3.29
N LYS A 194 9.52 3.51 -3.10
CA LYS A 194 10.43 4.65 -3.40
C LYS A 194 10.17 5.36 -4.74
N LYS A 195 9.67 4.62 -5.74
CA LYS A 195 9.43 5.11 -7.11
C LYS A 195 8.18 6.00 -7.26
N ARG A 196 7.34 6.12 -6.22
CA ARG A 196 6.00 6.74 -6.32
C ARG A 196 5.82 7.98 -5.44
N VAL A 197 6.88 8.45 -4.78
CA VAL A 197 6.83 9.48 -3.74
C VAL A 197 7.80 10.60 -4.14
N ALA A 198 7.31 11.83 -4.30
CA ALA A 198 8.13 13.00 -4.65
C ALA A 198 8.99 13.44 -3.45
N GLY A 199 10.12 14.11 -3.69
CA GLY A 199 11.18 14.42 -2.69
C GLY A 199 10.71 14.69 -1.26
N ASP A 200 9.97 15.78 -1.02
CA ASP A 200 9.53 16.18 0.34
C ASP A 200 8.58 15.16 0.99
N SER A 201 7.79 14.45 0.18
CA SER A 201 6.92 13.37 0.67
C SER A 201 7.70 12.09 0.99
N TRP A 202 8.93 11.94 0.47
CA TRP A 202 9.78 10.80 0.73
C TRP A 202 10.48 10.89 2.09
N GLU A 203 10.97 12.07 2.47
CA GLU A 203 11.53 12.32 3.82
C GLU A 203 10.46 12.05 4.89
N LYS A 204 9.26 12.63 4.71
CA LYS A 204 8.11 12.37 5.59
C LYS A 204 7.75 10.89 5.64
N ALA A 205 7.81 10.17 4.51
CA ALA A 205 7.54 8.74 4.48
C ALA A 205 8.61 7.92 5.24
N LEU A 206 9.86 8.37 5.24
CA LEU A 206 10.95 7.74 6.00
C LEU A 206 10.72 7.93 7.51
N GLU A 207 10.44 9.16 7.94
CA GLU A 207 10.11 9.47 9.35
C GLU A 207 8.90 8.65 9.84
N LEU A 208 7.83 8.59 9.03
CA LEU A 208 6.65 7.80 9.36
C LEU A 208 6.94 6.30 9.45
N ARG A 209 7.90 5.78 8.67
CA ARG A 209 8.32 4.37 8.76
C ARG A 209 9.08 4.08 10.03
N ASP A 210 9.99 4.96 10.43
CA ASP A 210 10.74 4.82 11.69
C ASP A 210 9.78 4.85 12.88
N ILE A 211 8.82 5.78 12.87
CA ILE A 211 7.73 5.81 13.86
C ILE A 211 6.96 4.49 13.83
N ALA A 212 6.53 4.02 12.66
CA ALA A 212 5.75 2.79 12.51
C ALA A 212 6.49 1.50 12.93
N MET A 213 7.83 1.51 13.00
CA MET A 213 8.61 0.38 13.54
C MET A 213 8.52 0.28 15.08
N THR A 214 8.07 1.33 15.75
CA THR A 214 7.91 1.32 17.21
C THR A 214 6.73 0.43 17.62
N GLU A 215 6.93 -0.48 18.57
CA GLU A 215 5.95 -1.49 18.99
C GLU A 215 4.58 -0.91 19.42
N ALA A 216 4.54 0.33 19.92
CA ALA A 216 3.29 0.99 20.31
C ALA A 216 2.32 1.25 19.13
N VAL A 217 2.86 1.54 17.95
CA VAL A 217 2.12 2.00 16.75
C VAL A 217 2.18 1.00 15.59
N LYS A 218 3.02 -0.02 15.70
CA LYS A 218 3.22 -1.05 14.69
C LYS A 218 1.91 -1.75 14.31
N GLY A 219 1.58 -1.70 13.02
CA GLY A 219 0.37 -2.31 12.47
C GLY A 219 -0.95 -1.60 12.81
N LYS A 220 -0.90 -0.39 13.38
CA LYS A 220 -2.09 0.44 13.68
C LYS A 220 -2.17 1.63 12.74
N HIS A 221 -3.38 2.18 12.58
CA HIS A 221 -3.59 3.45 11.89
C HIS A 221 -3.28 4.60 12.84
N PHE A 222 -2.41 5.51 12.40
CA PHE A 222 -2.02 6.66 13.20
C PHE A 222 -1.80 7.90 12.33
N PHE A 223 -1.89 9.05 12.96
CA PHE A 223 -1.52 10.33 12.37
C PHE A 223 -0.77 11.19 13.39
N LEU A 224 -0.01 12.17 12.90
CA LEU A 224 0.75 13.08 13.73
C LEU A 224 -0.07 14.34 14.03
N GLU A 225 0.24 15.02 15.13
CA GLU A 225 -0.35 16.35 15.41
C GLU A 225 -0.10 17.36 14.28
N THR A 226 1.03 17.24 13.57
CA THR A 226 1.36 18.07 12.41
C THR A 226 0.49 17.79 11.18
N ASP A 227 -0.21 16.66 11.14
CA ASP A 227 -1.14 16.28 10.06
C ASP A 227 -2.53 16.92 10.24
N MET A 228 -2.84 17.45 11.43
CA MET A 228 -4.13 18.06 11.76
C MET A 228 -4.30 19.40 11.03
N LYS A 229 -4.67 19.36 9.75
CA LYS A 229 -4.85 20.56 8.90
C LYS A 229 -6.28 20.68 8.35
N GLY A 230 -7.22 19.97 8.97
CA GLY A 230 -8.56 19.75 8.44
C GLY A 230 -9.53 20.87 8.72
N PRO A 231 -10.68 20.87 8.04
CA PRO A 231 -11.77 21.79 8.36
C PRO A 231 -12.34 21.52 9.76
N ALA A 232 -12.48 20.25 10.16
CA ALA A 232 -13.07 19.86 11.44
C ALA A 232 -12.02 19.54 12.52
N LEU A 233 -10.88 18.97 12.13
CA LEU A 233 -9.79 18.65 13.05
C LEU A 233 -8.57 19.58 12.86
N LYS A 234 -8.37 20.48 13.83
CA LYS A 234 -7.29 21.48 13.86
C LYS A 234 -6.50 21.40 15.17
N PRO A 235 -5.25 21.94 15.23
CA PRO A 235 -4.43 21.93 16.45
C PRO A 235 -4.83 23.07 17.41
N ASP A 236 -6.12 23.41 17.45
CA ASP A 236 -6.69 24.45 18.30
C ASP A 236 -7.28 23.86 19.59
N ASN A 237 -7.83 24.71 20.45
CA ASN A 237 -8.48 24.25 21.68
C ASN A 237 -9.69 23.36 21.40
N THR A 238 -10.40 23.59 20.29
CA THR A 238 -11.53 22.76 19.87
C THR A 238 -11.06 21.35 19.50
N GLY A 239 -10.02 21.22 18.67
CA GLY A 239 -9.45 19.92 18.32
C GLY A 239 -8.89 19.17 19.53
N LYS A 240 -8.26 19.88 20.48
CA LYS A 240 -7.82 19.28 21.75
C LYS A 240 -9.00 18.75 22.57
N ALA A 241 -10.11 19.48 22.64
CA ALA A 241 -11.31 19.01 23.30
C ALA A 241 -11.91 17.78 22.62
N ILE A 242 -11.97 17.77 21.27
CA ILE A 242 -12.42 16.62 20.48
C ILE A 242 -11.57 15.38 20.76
N LEU A 243 -10.24 15.51 20.72
CA LEU A 243 -9.33 14.39 21.02
C LEU A 243 -9.50 13.88 22.46
N THR A 244 -9.79 14.77 23.41
CA THR A 244 -10.04 14.40 24.82
C THR A 244 -11.31 13.55 24.94
N VAL A 245 -12.39 13.97 24.28
CA VAL A 245 -13.65 13.21 24.21
C VAL A 245 -13.43 11.85 23.56
N LEU A 246 -12.77 11.81 22.39
CA LEU A 246 -12.50 10.57 21.67
C LEU A 246 -11.60 9.61 22.45
N ARG A 247 -10.67 10.14 23.25
CA ARG A 247 -9.83 9.34 24.14
C ARG A 247 -10.66 8.71 25.26
N HIS A 248 -11.59 9.46 25.85
CA HIS A 248 -12.46 8.94 26.90
C HIS A 248 -13.39 7.83 26.39
N LEU A 249 -13.88 7.97 25.15
CA LEU A 249 -14.69 6.96 24.47
C LEU A 249 -13.85 5.78 23.93
N GLY A 250 -12.55 5.74 24.20
CA GLY A 250 -11.65 4.66 23.78
C GLY A 250 -11.47 4.55 22.26
N ARG A 251 -11.73 5.64 21.51
CA ARG A 251 -11.59 5.66 20.04
C ARG A 251 -10.16 5.99 19.61
N VAL A 252 -9.44 6.74 20.43
CA VAL A 252 -8.03 7.08 20.20
C VAL A 252 -7.16 6.87 21.42
N SER A 253 -5.88 6.62 21.17
CA SER A 253 -4.81 6.72 22.15
C SER A 253 -3.73 7.67 21.66
N GLU A 254 -2.98 8.26 22.58
CA GLU A 254 -1.89 9.17 22.29
C GLU A 254 -0.59 8.60 22.82
N THR A 255 0.49 8.70 22.05
CA THR A 255 1.84 8.31 22.48
C THR A 255 2.86 9.30 21.92
N ARG A 256 3.90 9.59 22.70
CA ARG A 256 5.02 10.43 22.25
C ARG A 256 6.15 9.53 21.77
N ILE A 257 6.59 9.75 20.53
CA ILE A 257 7.71 9.03 19.91
C ILE A 257 8.70 10.09 19.43
N GLY A 258 9.79 10.27 20.19
CA GLY A 258 10.75 11.35 19.97
C GLY A 258 10.10 12.75 20.04
N PRO A 259 10.29 13.62 19.04
CA PRO A 259 9.64 14.93 18.98
C PRO A 259 8.18 14.87 18.54
N HIS A 260 7.68 13.72 18.09
CA HIS A 260 6.35 13.60 17.50
C HIS A 260 5.31 13.15 18.52
N ARG A 261 4.19 13.87 18.53
CA ARG A 261 2.95 13.47 19.19
C ARG A 261 2.13 12.63 18.21
N VAL A 262 1.98 11.35 18.52
CA VAL A 262 1.35 10.36 17.64
C VAL A 262 -0.03 10.00 18.19
N ILE A 263 -1.05 10.11 17.35
CA ILE A 263 -2.44 9.79 17.68
C ILE A 263 -2.80 8.49 16.95
N ILE A 264 -3.17 7.47 17.72
CA ILE A 264 -3.43 6.11 17.25
C ILE A 264 -4.93 5.86 17.29
N LEU A 265 -5.49 5.46 16.15
CA LEU A 265 -6.88 5.04 16.04
C LEU A 265 -7.04 3.61 16.59
N LEU A 266 -7.93 3.43 17.56
CA LEU A 266 -8.17 2.14 18.20
C LEU A 266 -9.35 1.42 17.54
N LYS A 267 -9.24 0.08 17.43
CA LYS A 267 -10.34 -0.78 17.03
C LYS A 267 -11.08 -1.26 18.28
N ARG A 268 -12.42 -1.18 18.28
CA ARG A 268 -13.24 -1.74 19.36
C ARG A 268 -13.11 -3.27 19.34
N HIS A 269 -12.88 -3.88 20.51
CA HIS A 269 -12.89 -5.34 20.70
C HIS A 269 -14.32 -5.86 20.80
#